data_AF-A0AAV9EX45-F1
#
_entry.id   AF-A0AAV9EX45-F1
#
_cell.length_a   1.000
_cell.length_b   1.000
_cell.length_c   1.000
_cell.angle_alpha   90.00
_cell.angle_beta   90.00
_cell.angle_gamma   90.00
#
_symmetry.space_group_name_H-M   'P 1'
#
loop_
_entity.id
_entity.type
_entity.pdbx_description
1 polymer ?
#
loop_
_entity_poly.entity_id
_entity_poly.type
_entity_poly.pdbx_seq_one_letter_code
_entity_poly.pdbx_strand_id
1 'polypeptide(L)'
;MFVKKMSFNPSSSLFCLALATVLGIDKSIWEEKLELYRSFGWSEDDIVSAFKKQPQIMFISKKKIKRMMDFFVKESGWGLSFVSRYPSLLLLSMEKRIMPRYSVTRVLISHGLLNRDVNINTIFKSTEAKFLEKYVIEYQEKVPQVMQAYQEAKFLEKYVIKYQEKMPQVMQAYQCAFSRCVVD
;
A
#
# COMPACT_ATOMS: atom_id res chain seq x y z
N MET A 1 20.57 20.44 3.47
CA MET A 1 20.03 19.75 2.27
C MET A 1 20.04 18.25 2.51
N PHE A 2 18.93 17.69 2.99
CA PHE A 2 18.77 16.28 3.39
C PHE A 2 19.23 15.28 2.30
N VAL A 3 18.99 15.58 1.02
CA VAL A 3 19.41 14.77 -0.15
C VAL A 3 20.92 14.73 -0.38
N LYS A 4 21.65 15.84 -0.14
CA LYS A 4 23.11 15.88 -0.33
C LYS A 4 23.86 14.95 0.63
N LYS A 5 23.27 14.65 1.80
CA LYS A 5 23.83 13.69 2.76
C LYS A 5 23.62 12.22 2.35
N MET A 6 22.79 11.94 1.34
CA MET A 6 22.33 10.57 1.02
C MET A 6 23.11 9.84 -0.07
N SER A 7 24.29 10.32 -0.49
CA SER A 7 25.14 9.66 -1.51
C SER A 7 24.37 9.19 -2.74
N PHE A 8 23.46 10.03 -3.25
CA PHE A 8 22.81 9.81 -4.54
C PHE A 8 23.80 10.05 -5.68
N ASN A 9 23.71 9.27 -6.75
CA ASN A 9 24.37 9.62 -8.00
C ASN A 9 23.64 10.83 -8.63
N PRO A 10 24.27 12.01 -8.77
CA PRO A 10 23.63 13.22 -9.29
C PRO A 10 23.08 13.07 -10.71
N SER A 11 23.62 12.14 -11.51
CA SER A 11 23.16 11.87 -12.88
C SER A 11 21.98 10.88 -12.96
N SER A 12 21.49 10.38 -11.83
CA SER A 12 20.39 9.42 -11.81
C SER A 12 19.01 10.11 -11.80
N SER A 13 18.02 9.50 -12.45
CA SER A 13 16.62 9.94 -12.34
C SER A 13 16.11 9.93 -10.89
N LEU A 14 16.62 9.01 -10.06
CA LEU A 14 16.33 8.95 -8.62
C LEU A 14 16.81 10.20 -7.88
N PHE A 15 17.93 10.80 -8.27
CA PHE A 15 18.37 12.09 -7.69
C PHE A 15 17.38 13.20 -8.00
N CYS A 16 16.94 13.32 -9.26
CA CYS A 16 15.92 14.30 -9.65
C CYS A 16 14.61 14.10 -8.88
N LEU A 17 14.15 12.85 -8.75
CA LEU A 17 12.96 12.51 -7.97
C LEU A 17 13.13 12.85 -6.49
N ALA A 18 14.29 12.56 -5.90
CA ALA A 18 14.59 12.86 -4.50
C ALA A 18 14.63 14.38 -4.24
N LEU A 19 15.26 15.14 -5.13
CA LEU A 19 15.32 16.60 -5.05
C LEU A 19 13.91 17.20 -5.19
N ALA A 20 13.14 16.79 -6.20
CA ALA A 20 11.77 17.24 -6.37
C ALA A 20 10.90 16.91 -5.16
N THR A 21 11.11 15.75 -4.53
CA THR A 21 10.39 15.35 -3.31
C THR A 21 10.70 16.25 -2.14
N VAL A 22 11.98 16.56 -1.90
CA VAL A 22 12.37 17.45 -0.78
C VAL A 22 11.94 18.89 -1.00
N LEU A 23 11.92 19.37 -2.25
CA LEU A 23 11.49 20.73 -2.56
C LEU A 23 9.96 20.87 -2.59
N GLY A 24 9.24 19.80 -2.90
CA GLY A 24 7.78 19.81 -3.09
C GLY A 24 6.96 19.46 -1.86
N ILE A 25 7.57 19.28 -0.68
CA ILE A 25 6.88 18.92 0.57
C ILE A 25 7.28 19.91 1.65
N ASP A 26 6.28 20.45 2.35
CA ASP A 26 6.51 21.30 3.51
C ASP A 26 7.27 20.56 4.61
N LYS A 27 8.19 21.28 5.26
CA LYS A 27 9.04 20.71 6.31
C LYS A 27 8.25 20.05 7.44
N SER A 28 7.11 20.63 7.84
CA SER A 28 6.24 20.04 8.87
C SER A 28 5.63 18.72 8.42
N ILE A 29 5.08 18.65 7.20
CA ILE A 29 4.53 17.41 6.62
C ILE A 29 5.61 16.35 6.48
N TRP A 30 6.82 16.77 6.09
CA TRP A 30 7.98 15.89 6.01
C TRP A 30 8.30 15.26 7.36
N GLU A 31 8.44 16.06 8.41
CA GLU A 31 8.70 15.60 9.78
C GLU A 31 7.59 14.68 10.30
N GLU A 32 6.33 15.03 10.08
CA GLU A 32 5.19 14.17 10.44
C GLU A 32 5.22 12.81 9.75
N LYS A 33 5.69 12.73 8.50
CA LYS A 33 5.84 11.46 7.78
C LYS A 33 7.00 10.64 8.32
N LEU A 34 8.12 11.28 8.68
CA LEU A 34 9.24 10.59 9.33
C LEU A 34 8.80 9.99 10.67
N GLU A 35 8.13 10.77 11.52
CA GLU A 35 7.57 10.29 12.79
C GLU A 35 6.58 9.15 12.59
N LEU A 36 5.76 9.23 11.54
CA LEU A 36 4.86 8.14 11.21
C LEU A 36 5.61 6.85 10.88
N TYR A 37 6.67 6.88 10.07
CA TYR A 37 7.47 5.68 9.78
C TYR A 37 8.17 5.15 11.04
N ARG A 38 8.70 6.03 11.89
CA ARG A 38 9.28 5.67 13.20
C ARG A 38 8.27 4.99 14.11
N SER A 39 7.02 5.46 14.14
CA SER A 39 5.95 4.86 14.94
C SER A 39 5.61 3.43 14.53
N PHE A 40 5.94 3.03 13.29
CA PHE A 40 5.84 1.64 12.85
C PHE A 40 7.09 0.81 13.17
N GLY A 41 8.15 1.42 13.72
CA GLY A 41 9.39 0.74 14.10
C GLY A 41 10.48 0.79 13.03
N TRP A 42 10.39 1.64 12.01
CA TRP A 42 11.51 1.88 11.10
C TRP A 42 12.61 2.69 11.80
N SER A 43 13.86 2.23 11.66
CA SER A 43 15.03 3.01 12.04
C SER A 43 15.28 4.18 11.07
N GLU A 44 16.17 5.10 11.42
CA GLU A 44 16.62 6.13 10.48
C GLU A 44 17.20 5.49 9.20
N ASP A 45 18.00 4.43 9.34
CA ASP A 45 18.60 3.73 8.20
C ASP A 45 17.56 3.08 7.29
N ASP A 46 16.49 2.52 7.86
CA ASP A 46 15.35 2.01 7.09
C ASP A 46 14.68 3.12 6.28
N ILE A 47 14.42 4.26 6.91
CA ILE A 47 13.77 5.40 6.25
C ILE A 47 14.67 5.94 5.13
N VAL A 48 15.96 6.14 5.41
CA VAL A 48 16.94 6.61 4.41
C VAL A 48 17.04 5.61 3.26
N SER A 49 17.15 4.32 3.54
CA SER A 49 17.24 3.26 2.53
C SER A 49 15.98 3.20 1.66
N ALA A 50 14.80 3.28 2.28
CA ALA A 50 13.52 3.29 1.58
C ALA A 50 13.36 4.53 0.70
N PHE A 51 13.70 5.71 1.22
CA PHE A 51 13.65 6.97 0.49
C PHE A 51 14.61 6.96 -0.71
N LYS A 52 15.84 6.45 -0.55
CA LYS A 52 16.80 6.31 -1.66
C LYS A 52 16.29 5.43 -2.79
N LYS A 53 15.55 4.37 -2.47
CA LYS A 53 14.94 3.47 -3.46
C LYS A 53 13.69 4.06 -4.10
N GLN A 54 12.89 4.80 -3.34
CA GLN A 54 11.61 5.32 -3.79
C GLN A 54 11.26 6.63 -3.07
N PRO A 55 11.76 7.79 -3.53
CA PRO A 55 11.48 9.08 -2.88
C PRO A 55 9.99 9.40 -2.77
N GLN A 56 9.21 8.97 -3.77
CA GLN A 56 7.76 9.23 -3.87
C GLN A 56 6.92 8.67 -2.72
N ILE A 57 7.47 7.80 -1.86
CA ILE A 57 6.76 7.39 -0.63
C ILE A 57 6.49 8.58 0.30
N MET A 58 7.24 9.68 0.15
CA MET A 58 6.96 10.92 0.88
C MET A 58 5.82 11.73 0.26
N PHE A 59 5.29 11.39 -0.92
CA PHE A 59 4.12 12.08 -1.48
C PHE A 59 2.79 11.42 -1.12
N ILE A 60 2.78 10.13 -0.78
CA ILE A 60 1.52 9.45 -0.42
C ILE A 60 0.97 9.95 0.92
N SER A 61 -0.35 9.90 1.09
CA SER A 61 -1.02 10.42 2.30
C SER A 61 -0.69 9.60 3.54
N LYS A 62 -0.66 10.25 4.72
CA LYS A 62 -0.49 9.57 6.02
C LYS A 62 -1.52 8.44 6.22
N LYS A 63 -2.77 8.65 5.79
CA LYS A 63 -3.84 7.64 5.82
C LYS A 63 -3.47 6.40 5.01
N LYS A 64 -2.92 6.59 3.81
CA LYS A 64 -2.47 5.47 2.96
C LYS A 64 -1.28 4.74 3.57
N ILE A 65 -0.29 5.49 4.10
CA ILE A 65 0.86 4.89 4.80
C ILE A 65 0.38 4.00 5.94
N LYS A 66 -0.45 4.52 6.84
CA LYS A 66 -0.99 3.77 7.98
C LYS A 66 -1.64 2.47 7.56
N ARG A 67 -2.58 2.55 6.61
CA ARG A 67 -3.32 1.39 6.14
C ARG A 67 -2.44 0.33 5.48
N MET A 68 -1.45 0.75 4.67
CA MET A 68 -0.51 -0.19 4.04
C MET A 68 0.41 -0.84 5.06
N MET A 69 0.90 -0.08 6.03
CA MET A 69 1.76 -0.60 7.11
C MET A 69 0.99 -1.58 8.00
N ASP A 70 -0.24 -1.24 8.41
CA ASP A 70 -1.10 -2.13 9.18
C ASP A 70 -1.32 -3.45 8.44
N PHE A 71 -1.65 -3.41 7.15
CA PHE A 71 -1.81 -4.62 6.33
C PHE A 71 -0.53 -5.47 6.28
N PHE A 72 0.60 -4.88 5.90
CA PHE A 72 1.83 -5.65 5.68
C PHE A 72 2.44 -6.22 6.98
N VAL A 73 2.25 -5.50 8.09
CA VAL A 73 2.85 -5.87 9.37
C VAL A 73 1.92 -6.79 10.16
N LYS A 74 0.63 -6.46 10.22
CA LYS A 74 -0.34 -7.16 11.10
C LYS A 74 -1.09 -8.26 10.37
N GLU A 75 -1.54 -8.02 9.14
CA GLU A 75 -2.45 -8.93 8.44
C GLU A 75 -1.72 -9.95 7.56
N SER A 76 -0.65 -9.54 6.86
CA SER A 76 0.04 -10.40 5.89
C SER A 76 1.23 -11.18 6.48
N GLY A 77 1.76 -10.75 7.62
CA GLY A 77 2.88 -11.40 8.32
C GLY A 77 4.26 -11.22 7.66
N TRP A 78 4.43 -10.32 6.68
CA TRP A 78 5.73 -10.09 6.02
C TRP A 78 6.66 -9.15 6.79
N GLY A 79 6.13 -8.44 7.77
CA GLY A 79 6.90 -7.61 8.70
C GLY A 79 7.42 -6.30 8.10
N LEU A 80 8.05 -5.50 8.95
CA LEU A 80 8.48 -4.13 8.64
C LEU A 80 9.62 -4.06 7.63
N SER A 81 10.57 -4.99 7.74
CA SER A 81 11.76 -5.05 6.89
C SER A 81 11.43 -5.37 5.44
N PHE A 82 10.33 -6.08 5.18
CA PHE A 82 9.82 -6.31 3.83
C PHE A 82 9.40 -4.99 3.17
N VAL A 83 8.70 -4.13 3.89
CA VAL A 83 8.22 -2.85 3.35
C VAL A 83 9.37 -1.88 3.12
N SER A 84 10.36 -1.80 4.02
CA SER A 84 11.55 -0.94 3.83
C SER A 84 12.45 -1.46 2.69
N ARG A 85 12.45 -2.78 2.46
CA ARG A 85 13.13 -3.39 1.30
C ARG A 85 12.45 -3.04 -0.02
N TYR A 86 11.12 -3.01 -0.06
CA TYR A 86 10.30 -2.77 -1.25
C TYR A 86 9.35 -1.56 -1.13
N PRO A 87 9.87 -0.34 -0.92
CA PRO A 87 9.04 0.84 -0.64
C PRO A 87 8.10 1.23 -1.77
N SER A 88 8.40 0.80 -3.02
CA SER A 88 7.51 0.99 -4.17
C SER A 88 6.13 0.35 -4.00
N LEU A 89 5.98 -0.65 -3.12
CA LEU A 89 4.68 -1.27 -2.83
C LEU A 89 3.71 -0.28 -2.19
N LEU A 90 4.20 0.71 -1.41
CA LEU A 90 3.38 1.75 -0.82
C LEU A 90 2.71 2.67 -1.87
N LEU A 91 3.23 2.69 -3.10
CA LEU A 91 2.65 3.46 -4.19
C LEU A 91 1.51 2.74 -4.90
N LEU A 92 1.43 1.42 -4.80
CA LEU A 92 0.37 0.62 -5.42
C LEU A 92 -0.99 0.91 -4.78
N SER A 93 -2.08 0.69 -5.52
CA SER A 93 -3.42 0.72 -4.93
C SER A 93 -3.61 -0.53 -4.08
N MET A 94 -4.06 -0.33 -2.84
CA MET A 94 -4.30 -1.43 -1.93
C MET A 94 -5.43 -2.31 -2.46
N GLU A 95 -6.56 -1.71 -2.80
CA GLU A 95 -7.78 -2.39 -3.21
C GLU A 95 -7.70 -2.91 -4.64
N LYS A 96 -7.23 -2.09 -5.59
CA LYS A 96 -7.16 -2.50 -7.01
C LYS A 96 -6.04 -3.48 -7.28
N ARG A 97 -4.97 -3.45 -6.48
CA ARG A 97 -3.72 -4.14 -6.82
C ARG A 97 -3.26 -5.12 -5.77
N ILE A 98 -3.09 -4.68 -4.52
CA ILE A 98 -2.50 -5.51 -3.46
C ILE A 98 -3.47 -6.61 -3.03
N MET A 99 -4.71 -6.27 -2.67
CA MET A 99 -5.69 -7.22 -2.12
C MET A 99 -6.03 -8.36 -3.10
N PRO A 100 -6.35 -8.11 -4.38
CA PRO A 100 -6.68 -9.21 -5.30
C PRO A 100 -5.51 -10.15 -5.51
N ARG A 101 -4.29 -9.61 -5.56
CA ARG A 101 -3.08 -10.43 -5.72
C ARG A 101 -2.73 -11.18 -4.44
N TYR A 102 -2.93 -10.56 -3.28
CA TYR A 102 -2.75 -11.21 -2.00
C TYR A 102 -3.70 -12.40 -1.85
N SER A 103 -5.00 -12.20 -2.09
CA SER A 103 -6.02 -13.23 -1.96
C SER A 103 -5.74 -14.44 -2.85
N VAL A 104 -5.45 -14.21 -4.14
CA VAL A 104 -5.03 -15.27 -5.07
C VAL A 104 -3.78 -16.00 -4.58
N THR A 105 -2.76 -15.24 -4.15
CA THR A 105 -1.50 -15.85 -3.68
C THR A 105 -1.73 -16.73 -2.45
N ARG A 106 -2.61 -16.31 -1.53
CA ARG A 106 -2.97 -17.09 -0.34
C ARG A 106 -3.67 -18.40 -0.70
N VAL A 107 -4.59 -18.37 -1.67
CA VAL A 107 -5.27 -19.58 -2.18
C VAL A 107 -4.27 -20.53 -2.83
N LEU A 108 -3.38 -20.03 -3.68
CA LEU A 108 -2.37 -20.87 -4.33
C LEU A 108 -1.40 -21.51 -3.32
N ILE A 109 -0.96 -20.75 -2.31
CA ILE A 109 -0.11 -21.27 -1.22
C ILE A 109 -0.85 -22.36 -0.42
N SER A 110 -2.14 -22.17 -0.10
CA SER A 110 -2.90 -23.15 0.69
C SER A 110 -3.13 -24.46 -0.05
N HIS A 111 -3.08 -24.45 -1.38
CA HIS A 111 -3.18 -25.64 -2.23
C HIS A 111 -1.80 -26.22 -2.62
N GLY A 112 -0.70 -25.67 -2.08
CA GLY A 112 0.66 -26.14 -2.37
C GLY A 112 1.16 -25.80 -3.78
N LEU A 113 0.49 -24.92 -4.51
CA LEU A 113 0.83 -24.52 -5.89
C LEU A 113 1.88 -23.40 -5.91
N LEU A 114 2.03 -22.66 -4.82
CA LEU A 114 3.11 -21.70 -4.61
C LEU A 114 3.79 -21.97 -3.26
N ASN A 115 5.10 -21.73 -3.22
CA ASN A 115 5.86 -21.76 -1.98
C ASN A 115 5.52 -20.52 -1.12
N ARG A 116 5.59 -20.66 0.21
CA ARG A 116 5.39 -19.59 1.18
C ARG A 116 6.42 -18.46 1.05
N ASP A 117 7.60 -18.75 0.51
CA ASP A 117 8.69 -17.80 0.26
C ASP A 117 8.65 -17.17 -1.15
N VAL A 118 7.57 -17.39 -1.91
CA VAL A 118 7.41 -16.83 -3.26
C VAL A 118 7.66 -15.32 -3.25
N ASN A 119 8.28 -14.80 -4.31
CA ASN A 119 8.58 -13.38 -4.41
C ASN A 119 7.30 -12.54 -4.64
N ILE A 120 6.64 -12.19 -3.54
CA ILE A 120 5.41 -11.39 -3.51
C ILE A 120 5.58 -10.03 -4.17
N ASN A 121 6.74 -9.39 -4.00
CA ASN A 121 7.00 -8.10 -4.65
C ASN A 121 6.89 -8.22 -6.18
N THR A 122 7.41 -9.30 -6.77
CA THR A 122 7.26 -9.56 -8.20
C THR A 122 5.81 -9.79 -8.60
N ILE A 123 5.05 -10.55 -7.81
CA ILE A 123 3.62 -10.78 -8.04
C ILE A 123 2.84 -9.45 -8.00
N PHE A 124 3.11 -8.60 -7.01
CA PHE A 124 2.39 -7.33 -6.83
C PHE A 124 2.72 -6.30 -7.90
N LYS A 125 3.95 -6.31 -8.39
CA LYS A 125 4.43 -5.38 -9.44
C LYS A 125 4.11 -5.84 -10.86
N SER A 126 3.75 -7.10 -11.09
CA SER A 126 3.39 -7.58 -12.43
C SER A 126 2.18 -6.83 -12.99
N THR A 127 2.13 -6.67 -14.31
CA THR A 127 0.98 -6.11 -15.01
C THR A 127 -0.26 -6.97 -14.75
N GLU A 128 -1.45 -6.41 -14.93
CA GLU A 128 -2.68 -7.16 -14.73
C GLU A 128 -2.78 -8.38 -15.65
N ALA A 129 -2.46 -8.22 -16.94
CA ALA A 129 -2.43 -9.32 -17.91
C ALA A 129 -1.50 -10.46 -17.45
N LYS A 130 -0.23 -10.14 -17.11
CA LYS A 130 0.74 -11.14 -16.63
C LYS A 130 0.32 -11.79 -15.32
N PHE A 131 -0.34 -11.04 -14.44
CA PHE A 131 -0.85 -11.59 -13.19
C PHE A 131 -1.98 -12.59 -13.44
N LEU A 132 -2.95 -12.22 -14.27
CA LEU A 132 -4.10 -13.06 -14.60
C LEU A 132 -3.68 -14.34 -15.29
N GLU A 133 -2.86 -14.24 -16.34
CA GLU A 133 -2.36 -15.38 -17.09
C GLU A 133 -1.68 -16.39 -16.17
N LYS A 134 -0.69 -15.94 -15.39
CA LYS A 134 0.19 -16.81 -14.60
C LYS A 134 -0.41 -17.31 -13.29
N TYR A 135 -1.28 -16.54 -12.64
CA TYR A 135 -1.73 -16.87 -11.28
C TYR A 135 -3.24 -17.09 -11.17
N VAL A 136 -4.02 -16.75 -12.20
CA VAL A 136 -5.47 -16.95 -12.18
C VAL A 136 -5.88 -17.98 -13.22
N ILE A 137 -5.68 -17.68 -14.51
CA ILE A 137 -6.10 -18.53 -15.63
C ILE A 137 -5.37 -19.87 -15.61
N GLU A 138 -4.07 -19.88 -15.34
CA GLU A 138 -3.27 -21.12 -15.23
C GLU A 138 -3.85 -22.13 -14.22
N TYR A 139 -4.49 -21.64 -13.15
CA TYR A 139 -4.95 -22.47 -12.04
C TYR A 139 -6.46 -22.56 -11.88
N GLN A 140 -7.26 -21.74 -12.57
CA GLN A 140 -8.70 -21.64 -12.31
C GLN A 140 -9.46 -22.97 -12.51
N GLU A 141 -9.04 -23.82 -13.44
CA GLU A 141 -9.71 -25.11 -13.68
C GLU A 141 -9.38 -26.13 -12.58
N LYS A 142 -8.18 -26.03 -11.99
CA LYS A 142 -7.72 -26.93 -10.91
C LYS A 142 -8.18 -26.43 -9.53
N VAL A 143 -8.23 -25.12 -9.35
CA VAL A 143 -8.58 -24.44 -8.11
C VAL A 143 -9.52 -23.28 -8.44
N PRO A 144 -10.84 -23.55 -8.62
CA PRO A 144 -11.82 -22.53 -8.97
C PRO A 144 -11.87 -21.34 -8.00
N GLN A 145 -11.49 -21.56 -6.73
CA GLN A 145 -11.40 -20.53 -5.70
C GLN A 145 -10.42 -19.41 -6.05
N VAL A 146 -9.46 -19.64 -6.95
CA VAL A 146 -8.50 -18.62 -7.38
C VAL A 146 -9.21 -17.48 -8.13
N MET A 147 -10.11 -17.81 -9.06
CA MET A 147 -10.89 -16.81 -9.79
C MET A 147 -11.84 -16.08 -8.84
N GLN A 148 -12.51 -16.82 -7.95
CA GLN A 148 -13.39 -16.25 -6.94
C GLN A 148 -12.64 -15.24 -6.04
N ALA A 149 -11.49 -15.62 -5.49
CA ALA A 149 -10.67 -14.75 -4.65
C ALA A 149 -10.21 -13.47 -5.37
N TYR A 150 -9.91 -13.56 -6.68
CA TYR A 150 -9.57 -12.39 -7.49
C TYR A 150 -10.76 -11.43 -7.65
N GLN A 151 -11.95 -11.96 -7.97
CA GLN A 151 -13.14 -11.16 -8.22
C GLN A 151 -13.69 -10.53 -6.94
N GLU A 152 -13.78 -11.28 -5.85
CA GLU A 152 -14.28 -10.78 -4.56
C GLU A 152 -13.43 -9.62 -4.04
N ALA A 153 -12.10 -9.75 -4.11
CA ALA A 153 -11.18 -8.69 -3.70
C ALA A 153 -11.32 -7.42 -4.54
N LYS A 154 -11.59 -7.56 -5.85
CA LYS A 154 -11.95 -6.42 -6.72
C LYS A 154 -13.34 -5.85 -6.43
N PHE A 155 -14.25 -6.66 -5.92
CA PHE A 155 -15.62 -6.22 -5.61
C PHE A 155 -15.68 -5.41 -4.31
N LEU A 156 -14.91 -5.80 -3.29
CA LEU A 156 -14.78 -5.06 -2.02
C LEU A 156 -14.30 -3.62 -2.23
N GLU A 157 -13.51 -3.36 -3.26
CA GLU A 157 -13.13 -2.01 -3.68
C GLU A 157 -14.35 -1.12 -3.96
N LYS A 158 -15.32 -1.61 -4.75
CA LYS A 158 -16.52 -0.85 -5.13
C LYS A 158 -17.34 -0.47 -3.90
N TYR A 159 -17.42 -1.37 -2.92
CA TYR A 159 -18.13 -1.13 -1.67
C TYR A 159 -17.39 -0.15 -0.78
N VAL A 160 -16.09 -0.34 -0.54
CA VAL A 160 -15.30 0.56 0.32
C VAL A 160 -15.30 1.99 -0.22
N ILE A 161 -15.17 2.19 -1.53
CA ILE A 161 -15.26 3.51 -2.16
C ILE A 161 -16.67 4.10 -1.96
N LYS A 162 -17.72 3.34 -2.29
CA LYS A 162 -19.12 3.76 -2.10
C LYS A 162 -19.42 4.15 -0.65
N TYR A 163 -18.90 3.42 0.32
CA TYR A 163 -19.08 3.74 1.74
C TYR A 163 -18.25 4.97 2.15
N GLN A 164 -17.01 5.10 1.69
CA GLN A 164 -16.18 6.27 1.97
C GLN A 164 -16.77 7.56 1.37
N GLU A 165 -17.39 7.49 0.19
CA GLU A 165 -18.11 8.62 -0.44
C GLU A 165 -19.40 8.98 0.30
N LYS A 166 -20.11 7.98 0.85
CA LYS A 166 -21.32 8.20 1.66
C LYS A 166 -21.04 8.61 3.10
N MET A 167 -19.85 8.31 3.63
CA MET A 167 -19.52 8.54 5.05
C MET A 167 -19.67 10.02 5.47
N PRO A 168 -19.24 11.03 4.67
CA PRO A 168 -19.49 12.44 4.98
C PRO A 168 -20.99 12.77 5.08
N GLN A 169 -21.81 12.21 4.20
CA GLN A 169 -23.27 12.44 4.17
C GLN A 169 -23.96 11.79 5.38
N VAL A 170 -23.53 10.59 5.76
CA VAL A 170 -24.03 9.89 6.95
C VAL A 170 -23.64 10.65 8.24
N MET A 171 -22.41 11.15 8.32
CA MET A 171 -21.97 11.97 9.46
C MET A 171 -22.75 13.29 9.55
N GLN A 172 -23.01 13.94 8.41
CA GLN A 172 -23.84 15.14 8.37
C GLN A 172 -25.29 14.87 8.79
N ALA A 173 -25.89 13.75 8.35
CA ALA A 173 -27.23 13.36 8.78
C ALA A 173 -27.29 13.06 10.28
N TYR A 174 -26.25 12.43 10.84
CA TYR A 174 -26.15 12.17 12.28
C TYR A 174 -26.02 13.47 13.08
N GLN A 175 -25.19 14.41 12.63
CA GLN A 175 -25.08 15.73 13.25
C GLN A 175 -26.40 16.50 13.18
N CYS A 176 -27.10 16.49 12.05
CA CYS A 176 -28.41 17.10 11.90
C CYS A 176 -29.47 16.45 12.82
N ALA A 177 -29.44 15.13 12.99
CA ALA A 177 -30.36 14.41 13.88
C ALA A 177 -30.05 14.71 15.35
N PHE A 178 -28.77 14.71 15.73
CA PHE A 178 -28.32 15.02 17.09
C PHE A 178 -28.66 16.46 17.48
N SER A 179 -28.45 17.43 16.59
CA SER A 179 -28.84 18.83 16.82
C SER A 179 -30.34 19.05 16.91
N ARG A 180 -31.18 18.15 16.40
CA ARG A 180 -32.65 18.22 16.56
C ARG A 180 -33.10 17.63 17.88
N CYS A 181 -32.44 16.56 18.35
CA CYS A 181 -32.80 15.90 19.62
C CYS A 181 -32.31 16.63 20.89
N VAL A 182 -31.47 17.66 20.76
CA VAL A 182 -30.89 18.40 21.91
C VAL A 182 -31.58 19.76 22.12
N VAL A 183 -32.48 20.16 21.23
CA VAL A 183 -33.17 21.47 21.26
C VAL A 183 -34.66 21.33 21.60
N ASP A 184 -35.14 20.09 21.80
CA ASP A 184 -36.46 19.74 22.38
C ASP A 184 -36.26 19.13 23.78
#